data_AF-A0A447T7H8-F1
#
_entry.id   AF-A0A447T7H8-F1
#
_cell.length_a   1.000
_cell.length_b   1.000
_cell.length_c   1.000
_cell.angle_alpha   90.00
_cell.angle_beta   90.00
_cell.angle_gamma   90.00
#
_symmetry.space_group_name_H-M   'P 1'
#
loop_
_entity.id
_entity.type
_entity.pdbx_description
1 polymer ?
#
loop_
_entity_poly.entity_id
_entity_poly.type
_entity_poly.pdbx_seq_one_letter_code
_entity_poly.pdbx_strand_id
1 'polypeptide(L)'
;MHRYTYRDAARRARQLANALPSLGVARRPGRHAGLERLPPFRDLFRGVRQRRRLPHRQSRLFPEQIAWIVNHAEDKVLMFDSSFLPLVAQIADQLKTVERFVLLADHASLPADSGIPDLLSYEDLVHGHSDVYDWPRLDENAASSLCYTSGTTGNPKGVLYSHRSTVLHAYGSSLPDSFDLSARAVVMPVVPMFHANAWGLPYSCAMNGSKLVLPGRSWTAPACSN
;
A
#
# COMPACT_ATOMS: atom_id res chain seq x y z
N MET A 1 9.07 19.26 -1.64
CA MET A 1 8.17 18.62 -0.64
C MET A 1 6.85 18.32 -1.31
N HIS A 2 6.24 17.15 -1.11
CA HIS A 2 4.84 16.91 -1.54
C HIS A 2 3.88 17.30 -0.41
N ARG A 3 2.67 17.76 -0.75
CA ARG A 3 1.60 18.07 0.21
C ARG A 3 0.30 17.48 -0.32
N TYR A 4 -0.50 16.93 0.59
CA TYR A 4 -1.65 16.10 0.27
C TYR A 4 -2.64 16.14 1.44
N THR A 5 -3.95 16.01 1.18
CA THR A 5 -4.97 16.06 2.24
C THR A 5 -5.82 14.78 2.27
N TYR A 6 -6.55 14.55 3.37
CA TYR A 6 -7.55 13.47 3.43
C TYR A 6 -8.67 13.64 2.39
N ARG A 7 -8.99 14.87 1.95
CA ARG A 7 -9.95 15.12 0.87
C ARG A 7 -9.41 14.58 -0.47
N ASP A 8 -8.13 14.78 -0.74
CA ASP A 8 -7.46 14.25 -1.94
C ASP A 8 -7.33 12.73 -1.87
N ALA A 9 -6.95 12.19 -0.71
CA ALA A 9 -6.88 10.74 -0.48
C ALA A 9 -8.22 10.06 -0.72
N ALA A 10 -9.32 10.59 -0.15
CA ALA A 10 -10.66 10.05 -0.36
C ALA A 10 -11.14 10.18 -1.81
N ARG A 11 -10.77 11.27 -2.51
CA ARG A 11 -11.03 11.45 -3.95
C ARG A 11 -10.35 10.36 -4.78
N ARG A 12 -9.03 10.21 -4.63
CA ARG A 12 -8.25 9.26 -5.44
C ARG A 12 -8.50 7.80 -5.09
N ALA A 13 -8.82 7.48 -3.84
CA ALA A 13 -9.28 6.14 -3.47
C ALA A 13 -10.56 5.71 -4.21
N ARG A 14 -11.51 6.65 -4.45
CA ARG A 14 -12.72 6.40 -5.25
C ARG A 14 -12.42 6.23 -6.74
N GLN A 15 -11.51 7.05 -7.27
CA GLN A 15 -11.02 6.90 -8.66
C GLN A 15 -10.32 5.54 -8.87
N LEU A 16 -9.45 5.12 -7.94
CA LEU A 16 -8.80 3.81 -7.97
C LEU A 16 -9.82 2.66 -7.86
N ALA A 17 -10.84 2.80 -7.03
CA ALA A 17 -11.92 1.80 -6.92
C ALA A 17 -12.75 1.70 -8.22
N ASN A 18 -12.93 2.80 -8.96
CA ASN A 18 -13.47 2.78 -10.32
C ASN A 18 -12.52 2.17 -11.34
N ALA A 19 -11.19 2.29 -11.16
CA ALA A 19 -10.20 1.74 -12.08
C ALA A 19 -10.03 0.22 -11.98
N LEU A 20 -10.13 -0.36 -10.78
CA LEU A 20 -9.84 -1.79 -10.52
C LEU A 20 -10.55 -2.80 -11.46
N PRO A 21 -11.84 -2.62 -11.86
CA PRO A 21 -12.47 -3.47 -12.87
C PRO A 21 -11.76 -3.54 -14.24
N SER A 22 -11.11 -2.45 -14.68
CA SER A 22 -10.33 -2.45 -15.94
C SER A 22 -9.01 -3.24 -15.83
N LEU A 23 -8.57 -3.51 -14.59
CA LEU A 23 -7.41 -4.35 -14.27
C LEU A 23 -7.79 -5.82 -14.05
N GLY A 24 -8.99 -6.25 -14.45
CA GLY A 24 -9.49 -7.62 -14.26
C GLY A 24 -10.02 -7.93 -12.85
N VAL A 25 -9.92 -6.99 -11.90
CA VAL A 25 -10.39 -7.19 -10.52
C VAL A 25 -11.91 -7.14 -10.48
N ALA A 26 -12.53 -8.32 -10.45
CA ALA A 26 -13.98 -8.46 -10.46
C ALA A 26 -14.62 -7.90 -9.18
N ARG A 27 -15.72 -7.15 -9.32
CA ARG A 27 -16.57 -6.70 -8.18
C ARG A 27 -17.39 -7.88 -7.63
N ARG A 28 -16.75 -8.80 -6.91
CA ARG A 28 -17.38 -9.99 -6.32
C ARG A 28 -17.50 -9.88 -4.79
N PRO A 29 -18.71 -9.88 -4.21
CA PRO A 29 -18.88 -10.05 -2.77
C PRO A 29 -18.32 -11.42 -2.32
N GLY A 30 -17.40 -11.41 -1.35
CA GLY A 30 -16.99 -12.60 -0.60
C GLY A 30 -16.09 -13.61 -1.32
N ARG A 31 -15.52 -13.30 -2.49
CA ARG A 31 -14.46 -14.13 -3.13
C ARG A 31 -13.41 -13.31 -3.91
N HIS A 32 -12.38 -12.89 -3.18
CA HIS A 32 -10.96 -12.93 -3.53
C HIS A 32 -10.38 -11.90 -4.53
N ALA A 33 -9.13 -11.55 -4.20
CA ALA A 33 -8.03 -11.21 -5.13
C ALA A 33 -8.18 -9.92 -5.97
N GLY A 34 -8.19 -8.77 -5.29
CA GLY A 34 -7.72 -7.52 -5.88
C GLY A 34 -8.14 -6.26 -5.12
N LEU A 35 -9.41 -6.16 -4.73
CA LEU A 35 -9.91 -5.07 -3.88
C LEU A 35 -9.54 -5.29 -2.40
N GLU A 36 -9.75 -6.52 -1.91
CA GLU A 36 -9.64 -6.98 -0.50
C GLU A 36 -8.22 -6.91 0.12
N ARG A 37 -7.24 -6.33 -0.58
CA ARG A 37 -5.83 -6.22 -0.14
C ARG A 37 -5.20 -4.85 -0.44
N LEU A 38 -6.00 -3.90 -0.89
CA LEU A 38 -5.61 -2.52 -1.11
C LEU A 38 -6.02 -1.70 0.12
N PRO A 39 -5.09 -1.27 0.99
CA PRO A 39 -5.43 -0.30 2.03
C PRO A 39 -6.08 0.92 1.37
N PRO A 40 -7.20 1.46 1.88
CA PRO A 40 -7.79 2.72 1.39
C PRO A 40 -6.78 3.89 1.38
N PHE A 41 -5.72 3.74 2.16
CA PHE A 41 -4.59 4.64 2.27
C PHE A 41 -3.43 4.35 1.30
N ARG A 42 -3.59 3.54 0.24
CA ARG A 42 -2.49 3.32 -0.73
C ARG A 42 -2.08 4.59 -1.47
N ASP A 43 -2.99 5.55 -1.67
CA ASP A 43 -2.66 6.91 -2.16
C ASP A 43 -1.67 7.68 -1.26
N LEU A 44 -1.67 7.42 0.06
CA LEU A 44 -0.72 8.09 0.98
C LEU A 44 0.74 7.69 0.71
N PHE A 45 0.98 6.51 0.12
CA PHE A 45 2.33 6.10 -0.30
C PHE A 45 2.91 7.06 -1.35
N ARG A 46 2.10 7.81 -2.10
CA ARG A 46 2.59 8.74 -3.14
C ARG A 46 3.34 9.96 -2.58
N GLY A 47 3.13 10.33 -1.32
CA GLY A 47 3.93 11.38 -0.67
C GLY A 47 5.42 11.02 -0.54
N VAL A 48 5.72 9.72 -0.57
CA VAL A 48 7.01 9.08 -0.27
C VAL A 48 7.88 9.03 -1.53
N ARG A 49 8.24 10.18 -2.14
CA ARG A 49 9.10 10.21 -3.36
C ARG A 49 10.51 9.62 -3.08
N GLN A 50 10.77 8.39 -3.51
CA GLN A 50 11.95 7.59 -3.09
C GLN A 50 13.26 7.88 -3.87
N ARG A 51 13.73 9.13 -3.91
CA ARG A 51 14.95 9.49 -4.67
C ARG A 51 16.28 9.21 -3.93
N ARG A 52 16.95 8.14 -4.39
CA ARG A 52 18.39 7.77 -4.29
C ARG A 52 18.95 7.29 -2.93
N ARG A 53 19.96 6.40 -3.06
CA ARG A 53 20.80 5.67 -2.06
C ARG A 53 20.11 5.18 -0.76
N LEU A 54 19.94 3.85 -0.68
CA LEU A 54 19.66 3.12 0.57
C LEU A 54 20.97 2.64 1.22
N PRO A 55 21.13 2.79 2.53
CA PRO A 55 21.88 1.85 3.35
C PRO A 55 20.97 0.69 3.83
N HIS A 56 21.24 -0.51 3.30
CA HIS A 56 21.02 -1.84 3.93
C HIS A 56 19.60 -2.32 4.36
N ARG A 57 19.21 -3.47 3.77
CA ARG A 57 18.49 -4.61 4.41
C ARG A 57 17.20 -4.34 5.23
N GLN A 58 16.18 -3.65 4.70
CA GLN A 58 14.86 -3.58 5.38
C GLN A 58 13.77 -4.52 4.82
N SER A 59 13.91 -5.06 3.60
CA SER A 59 13.30 -6.34 3.25
C SER A 59 14.30 -7.45 3.60
N ARG A 60 13.99 -8.26 4.62
CA ARG A 60 14.75 -9.50 4.95
C ARG A 60 14.36 -10.69 4.07
N LEU A 61 13.45 -10.48 3.12
CA LEU A 61 12.96 -11.50 2.20
C LEU A 61 13.82 -11.49 0.94
N PHE A 62 14.21 -12.68 0.48
CA PHE A 62 14.88 -12.87 -0.81
C PHE A 62 13.86 -12.80 -1.98
N PRO A 63 14.28 -12.54 -3.23
CA PRO A 63 13.37 -12.42 -4.37
C PRO A 63 12.40 -13.60 -4.53
N GLU A 64 12.90 -14.82 -4.27
CA GLU A 64 12.17 -16.08 -4.39
C GLU A 64 11.08 -16.20 -3.32
N GLN A 65 11.33 -15.64 -2.12
CA GLN A 65 10.32 -15.56 -1.05
C GLN A 65 9.23 -14.53 -1.37
N ILE A 66 9.58 -13.45 -2.09
CA ILE A 66 8.62 -12.44 -2.55
C ILE A 66 7.75 -13.03 -3.67
N ALA A 67 8.36 -13.72 -4.65
CA ALA A 67 7.64 -14.47 -5.67
C ALA A 67 6.74 -15.55 -5.04
N TRP A 68 7.20 -16.28 -4.02
CA TRP A 68 6.37 -17.23 -3.27
C TRP A 68 5.18 -16.54 -2.58
N ILE A 69 5.39 -15.42 -1.90
CA ILE A 69 4.32 -14.65 -1.24
C ILE A 69 3.25 -14.21 -2.23
N VAL A 70 3.64 -13.64 -3.38
CA VAL A 70 2.71 -13.11 -4.39
C VAL A 70 1.88 -14.25 -5.02
N ASN A 71 2.53 -15.37 -5.35
CA ASN A 71 1.83 -16.56 -5.88
C ASN A 71 0.92 -17.22 -4.84
N HIS A 72 1.37 -17.37 -3.58
CA HIS A 72 0.58 -17.95 -2.49
C HIS A 72 -0.58 -17.04 -2.06
N ALA A 73 -0.47 -15.72 -2.27
CA ALA A 73 -1.59 -14.80 -2.14
C ALA A 73 -2.58 -14.92 -3.30
N GLU A 74 -2.17 -15.39 -4.48
CA GLU A 74 -2.91 -15.25 -5.74
C GLU A 74 -3.20 -13.77 -6.08
N ASP A 75 -2.23 -12.88 -5.87
CA ASP A 75 -2.40 -11.47 -6.20
C ASP A 75 -2.53 -11.29 -7.74
N LYS A 76 -3.59 -10.59 -8.17
CA LYS A 76 -3.89 -10.30 -9.58
C LYS A 76 -3.25 -9.02 -10.12
N VAL A 77 -3.01 -8.04 -9.25
CA VAL A 77 -2.48 -6.72 -9.62
C VAL A 77 -1.33 -6.36 -8.69
N LEU A 78 -0.11 -6.29 -9.23
CA LEU A 78 1.08 -5.89 -8.47
C LEU A 78 1.36 -4.40 -8.66
N MET A 79 1.17 -3.62 -7.59
CA MET A 79 1.45 -2.18 -7.56
C MET A 79 2.73 -1.89 -6.77
N PHE A 80 3.70 -1.20 -7.36
CA PHE A 80 5.03 -1.00 -6.75
C PHE A 80 5.65 0.37 -7.07
N ASP A 81 6.51 0.86 -6.18
CA ASP A 81 7.30 2.07 -6.42
C ASP A 81 8.47 1.79 -7.38
N SER A 82 8.84 2.82 -8.15
CA SER A 82 10.04 2.93 -8.99
C SER A 82 11.31 2.28 -8.42
N SER A 83 11.52 2.35 -7.10
CA SER A 83 12.73 1.81 -6.48
C SER A 83 12.72 0.30 -6.23
N PHE A 84 11.60 -0.39 -6.48
CA PHE A 84 11.48 -1.84 -6.54
C PHE A 84 11.50 -2.39 -7.96
N LEU A 85 11.49 -1.55 -9.01
CA LEU A 85 11.43 -2.00 -10.41
C LEU A 85 12.46 -3.09 -10.77
N PRO A 86 13.76 -2.99 -10.41
CA PRO A 86 14.73 -4.04 -10.75
C PRO A 86 14.43 -5.39 -10.09
N LEU A 87 13.85 -5.37 -8.88
CA LEU A 87 13.44 -6.58 -8.16
C LEU A 87 12.17 -7.19 -8.77
N VAL A 88 11.20 -6.37 -9.18
CA VAL A 88 9.99 -6.87 -9.83
C VAL A 88 10.31 -7.44 -11.21
N ALA A 89 11.16 -6.78 -11.99
CA ALA A 89 11.65 -7.30 -13.28
C ALA A 89 12.41 -8.64 -13.12
N GLN A 90 13.19 -8.81 -12.05
CA GLN A 90 13.89 -10.07 -11.74
C GLN A 90 12.95 -11.25 -11.46
N ILE A 91 11.70 -11.00 -11.01
CA ILE A 91 10.76 -12.07 -10.60
C ILE A 91 9.49 -12.14 -11.44
N ALA A 92 9.28 -11.24 -12.40
CA ALA A 92 8.02 -11.11 -13.14
C ALA A 92 7.61 -12.40 -13.87
N ASP A 93 8.59 -13.14 -14.39
CA ASP A 93 8.43 -14.45 -15.04
C ASP A 93 7.93 -15.54 -14.09
N GLN A 94 8.18 -15.40 -12.78
CA GLN A 94 7.77 -16.34 -11.74
C GLN A 94 6.38 -16.02 -11.16
N LEU A 95 5.75 -14.88 -11.51
CA LEU A 95 4.47 -14.44 -10.93
C LEU A 95 3.26 -14.98 -11.71
N LYS A 96 2.95 -16.26 -11.48
CA LYS A 96 1.94 -17.05 -12.22
C LYS A 96 0.50 -16.54 -12.10
N THR A 97 0.22 -15.68 -11.12
CA THR A 97 -1.13 -15.17 -10.81
C THR A 97 -1.34 -13.70 -11.16
N VAL A 98 -0.25 -12.94 -11.38
CA VAL A 98 -0.32 -11.50 -11.64
C VAL A 98 -0.69 -11.26 -13.09
N GLU A 99 -1.81 -10.59 -13.31
CA GLU A 99 -2.32 -10.24 -14.65
C GLU A 99 -1.96 -8.81 -15.04
N ARG A 100 -1.68 -7.92 -14.08
CA ARG A 100 -1.34 -6.51 -14.33
C ARG A 100 -0.23 -6.01 -13.39
N PHE A 101 0.76 -5.34 -13.96
CA PHE A 101 1.82 -4.63 -13.25
C PHE A 101 1.56 -3.12 -13.30
N VAL A 102 1.72 -2.43 -12.18
CA VAL A 102 1.44 -0.98 -12.06
C VAL A 102 2.57 -0.27 -11.33
N LEU A 103 3.23 0.68 -12.00
CA LEU A 103 4.23 1.55 -11.39
C LEU A 103 3.54 2.74 -10.70
N LEU A 104 3.89 3.02 -9.46
CA LEU A 104 3.40 4.16 -8.67
C LEU A 104 4.08 5.48 -9.10
N ALA A 105 3.89 5.86 -10.37
CA ALA A 105 4.50 7.02 -11.01
C ALA A 105 3.60 7.62 -12.11
N ASP A 106 3.97 8.82 -12.58
CA ASP A 106 3.40 9.46 -13.78
C ASP A 106 3.82 8.73 -15.07
N HIS A 107 3.04 8.80 -16.15
CA HIS A 107 3.38 8.18 -17.46
C HIS A 107 4.79 8.51 -17.93
N ALA A 108 5.17 9.80 -17.87
CA ALA A 108 6.50 10.29 -18.29
C ALA A 108 7.65 9.86 -17.36
N SER A 109 7.37 9.07 -16.32
CA SER A 109 8.35 8.41 -15.45
C SER A 109 8.37 6.88 -15.62
N LEU A 110 7.56 6.30 -16.52
CA LEU A 110 7.73 4.93 -16.98
C LEU A 110 9.06 4.82 -17.78
N PRO A 111 9.86 3.78 -17.58
CA PRO A 111 11.04 3.54 -18.40
C PRO A 111 10.65 2.96 -19.76
N ALA A 112 11.39 3.31 -20.82
CA ALA A 112 11.09 2.85 -22.19
C ALA A 112 11.27 1.32 -22.39
N ASP A 113 12.20 0.73 -21.63
CA ASP A 113 12.25 -0.71 -21.36
C ASP A 113 12.22 -0.89 -19.83
N SER A 114 11.36 -1.77 -19.36
CA SER A 114 11.15 -2.06 -17.94
C SER A 114 11.50 -3.49 -17.54
N GLY A 115 11.77 -4.37 -18.52
CA GLY A 115 11.80 -5.83 -18.33
C GLY A 115 10.44 -6.47 -18.00
N ILE A 116 9.35 -5.70 -17.96
CA ILE A 116 8.00 -6.13 -17.58
C ILE A 116 7.02 -5.79 -18.72
N PRO A 117 6.27 -6.76 -19.27
CA PRO A 117 5.25 -6.47 -20.29
C PRO A 117 4.07 -5.68 -19.71
N ASP A 118 3.48 -4.81 -20.52
CA ASP A 118 2.26 -4.03 -20.22
C ASP A 118 2.29 -3.27 -18.88
N LEU A 119 3.45 -2.73 -18.49
CA LEU A 119 3.63 -1.97 -17.25
C LEU A 119 2.83 -0.65 -17.27
N LEU A 120 1.82 -0.54 -16.41
CA LEU A 120 0.89 0.60 -16.38
C LEU A 120 1.37 1.73 -15.45
N SER A 121 1.03 2.97 -15.81
CA SER A 121 1.12 4.14 -14.93
C SER A 121 -0.05 4.19 -13.94
N TYR A 122 0.26 4.34 -12.65
CA TYR A 122 -0.76 4.54 -11.61
C TYR A 122 -1.51 5.86 -11.78
N GLU A 123 -0.84 6.91 -12.23
CA GLU A 123 -1.48 8.23 -12.41
C GLU A 123 -2.47 8.22 -13.57
N ASP A 124 -2.21 7.46 -14.63
CA ASP A 124 -3.10 7.33 -15.79
C ASP A 124 -4.36 6.57 -15.38
N LEU A 125 -4.18 5.46 -14.65
CA LEU A 125 -5.27 4.66 -14.10
C LEU A 125 -6.16 5.46 -13.16
N VAL A 126 -5.58 6.32 -12.30
CA VAL A 126 -6.37 7.13 -11.36
C VAL A 126 -7.02 8.32 -12.05
N HIS A 127 -6.31 9.06 -12.91
CA HIS A 127 -6.89 10.24 -13.57
C HIS A 127 -7.91 9.89 -14.66
N GLY A 128 -7.85 8.69 -15.25
CA GLY A 128 -8.83 8.21 -16.23
C GLY A 128 -10.22 7.86 -15.67
N HIS A 129 -10.42 7.91 -14.35
CA HIS A 129 -11.65 7.44 -13.70
C HIS A 129 -12.35 8.51 -12.85
N SER A 130 -13.68 8.40 -12.75
CA SER A 130 -14.54 9.27 -11.95
C SER A 130 -14.21 9.19 -10.46
N ASP A 131 -14.27 10.32 -9.75
CA ASP A 131 -14.18 10.35 -8.29
C ASP A 131 -15.52 10.17 -7.58
N VAL A 132 -16.61 9.86 -8.30
CA VAL A 132 -17.84 9.34 -7.72
C VAL A 132 -17.78 7.81 -7.72
N TYR A 133 -17.79 7.21 -6.52
CA TYR A 133 -17.82 5.76 -6.32
C TYR A 133 -18.78 5.44 -5.18
N ASP A 134 -19.71 4.52 -5.43
CA ASP A 134 -20.59 3.97 -4.40
C ASP A 134 -19.90 2.79 -3.71
N TRP A 135 -19.68 2.90 -2.40
CA TRP A 135 -18.95 1.89 -1.65
C TRP A 135 -19.89 0.73 -1.28
N PRO A 136 -19.62 -0.51 -1.72
CA PRO A 136 -20.51 -1.63 -1.47
C PRO A 136 -20.62 -1.91 0.03
N ARG A 137 -21.83 -2.21 0.49
CA ARG A 137 -22.05 -2.73 1.85
C ARG A 137 -21.52 -4.16 1.92
N LEU A 138 -20.47 -4.36 2.72
CA LEU A 138 -19.84 -5.65 2.98
C LEU A 138 -20.23 -6.17 4.37
N ASP A 139 -20.05 -7.48 4.60
CA ASP A 139 -19.91 -8.01 5.96
C ASP A 139 -18.62 -7.45 6.58
N GLU A 140 -18.69 -6.96 7.81
CA GLU A 140 -17.50 -6.47 8.52
C GLU A 140 -16.48 -7.58 8.80
N ASN A 141 -16.89 -8.85 8.77
CA ASN A 141 -16.00 -10.01 8.91
C ASN A 141 -15.30 -10.39 7.60
N ALA A 142 -15.66 -9.78 6.46
CA ALA A 142 -14.95 -9.95 5.19
C ALA A 142 -13.51 -9.42 5.26
N ALA A 143 -12.63 -9.98 4.42
CA ALA A 143 -11.21 -9.65 4.39
C ALA A 143 -10.94 -8.21 3.92
N SER A 144 -10.13 -7.47 4.68
CA SER A 144 -9.74 -6.07 4.40
C SER A 144 -8.29 -5.92 3.95
N SER A 145 -7.39 -6.79 4.44
CA SER A 145 -5.96 -6.76 4.12
C SER A 145 -5.27 -8.07 4.50
N LEU A 146 -4.09 -8.31 3.93
CA LEU A 146 -3.25 -9.47 4.19
C LEU A 146 -1.80 -9.01 4.44
N CYS A 147 -1.17 -9.49 5.50
CA CYS A 147 0.27 -9.28 5.74
C CYS A 147 0.95 -10.64 5.98
N TYR A 148 2.12 -10.85 5.38
CA TYR A 148 2.94 -12.04 5.64
C TYR A 148 3.96 -11.78 6.74
N THR A 149 4.09 -12.75 7.64
CA THR A 149 5.09 -12.76 8.71
C THR A 149 6.29 -13.60 8.30
N SER A 150 7.49 -13.04 8.41
CA SER A 150 8.75 -13.77 8.23
C SER A 150 9.04 -14.57 9.51
N GLY A 151 8.61 -15.83 9.54
CA GLY A 151 8.99 -16.78 10.59
C GLY A 151 10.49 -17.10 10.58
N THR A 152 11.00 -17.66 11.66
CA THR A 152 12.37 -18.20 11.74
C THR A 152 12.52 -19.57 11.05
N THR A 153 11.40 -20.25 10.77
CA THR A 153 11.36 -21.56 10.10
C THR A 153 10.22 -21.64 9.08
N GLY A 154 10.48 -22.30 7.95
CA GLY A 154 9.50 -22.52 6.88
C GLY A 154 9.16 -21.28 6.05
N ASN A 155 8.12 -21.39 5.23
CA ASN A 155 7.63 -20.30 4.40
C ASN A 155 6.89 -19.22 5.22
N PRO A 156 6.86 -17.96 4.77
CA PRO A 156 6.14 -16.88 5.44
C PRO A 156 4.65 -17.19 5.65
N LYS A 157 4.11 -16.84 6.82
CA LYS A 157 2.70 -17.12 7.15
C LYS A 157 1.83 -15.87 6.97
N GLY A 158 0.77 -15.99 6.18
CA GLY A 158 -0.19 -14.93 5.92
C GLY A 158 -1.14 -14.72 7.10
N VAL A 159 -1.29 -13.47 7.54
CA VAL A 159 -2.27 -13.00 8.52
C VAL A 159 -3.32 -12.19 7.77
N LEU A 160 -4.54 -12.72 7.69
CA LEU A 160 -5.68 -12.11 7.01
C LEU A 160 -6.50 -11.33 8.03
N TYR A 161 -6.66 -10.02 7.80
CA TYR A 161 -7.44 -9.12 8.66
C TYR A 161 -8.84 -8.94 8.08
N SER A 162 -9.85 -8.80 8.94
CA SER A 162 -11.20 -8.39 8.54
C SER A 162 -11.42 -6.88 8.73
N HIS A 163 -12.43 -6.31 8.06
CA HIS A 163 -12.81 -4.90 8.26
C HIS A 163 -13.09 -4.59 9.73
N ARG A 164 -13.84 -5.47 10.43
CA ARG A 164 -14.12 -5.41 11.87
C ARG A 164 -12.83 -5.32 12.68
N SER A 165 -11.87 -6.22 12.43
CA SER A 165 -10.59 -6.23 13.15
C SER A 165 -9.77 -4.95 12.92
N THR A 166 -9.79 -4.41 11.69
CA THR A 166 -9.09 -3.17 11.34
C THR A 166 -9.70 -1.96 12.04
N VAL A 167 -11.03 -1.84 12.07
CA VAL A 167 -11.72 -0.72 12.72
C VAL A 167 -11.61 -0.79 14.25
N LEU A 168 -11.78 -1.96 14.85
CA LEU A 168 -11.63 -2.16 16.29
C LEU A 168 -10.19 -1.89 16.76
N HIS A 169 -9.18 -2.33 16.00
CA HIS A 169 -7.79 -1.94 16.26
C HIS A 169 -7.64 -0.42 16.20
N ALA A 170 -8.08 0.22 15.12
CA ALA A 170 -7.91 1.67 14.94
C ALA A 170 -8.56 2.47 16.07
N TYR A 171 -9.75 2.05 16.55
CA TYR A 171 -10.40 2.64 17.71
C TYR A 171 -9.57 2.46 18.99
N GLY A 172 -9.19 1.22 19.33
CA GLY A 172 -8.41 0.92 20.54
C GLY A 172 -7.05 1.63 20.56
N SER A 173 -6.31 1.61 19.45
CA SER A 173 -5.02 2.29 19.36
C SER A 173 -5.09 3.81 19.33
N SER A 174 -6.29 4.40 19.22
CA SER A 174 -6.48 5.86 19.30
C SER A 174 -6.56 6.41 20.73
N LEU A 175 -6.78 5.54 21.72
CA LEU A 175 -7.00 5.94 23.11
C LEU A 175 -5.75 6.64 23.72
N PRO A 176 -5.94 7.49 24.76
CA PRO A 176 -4.83 8.19 25.44
C PRO A 176 -3.75 7.24 25.94
N ASP A 177 -4.15 6.13 26.60
CA ASP A 177 -3.25 5.09 27.11
C ASP A 177 -2.72 4.14 25.99
N SER A 178 -2.63 4.62 24.75
CA SER A 178 -2.12 3.86 23.59
C SER A 178 -1.25 4.72 22.67
N PHE A 179 -1.84 5.53 21.79
CA PHE A 179 -1.09 6.47 20.93
C PHE A 179 -1.56 7.94 21.07
N ASP A 180 -2.55 8.23 21.92
CA ASP A 180 -3.14 9.57 22.15
C ASP A 180 -3.45 10.32 20.84
N LEU A 181 -4.23 9.68 19.96
CA LEU A 181 -4.46 10.21 18.62
C LEU A 181 -5.63 11.19 18.61
N SER A 182 -5.35 12.40 18.15
CA SER A 182 -6.35 13.46 17.98
C SER A 182 -6.11 14.26 16.70
N ALA A 183 -7.07 15.09 16.29
CA ALA A 183 -6.92 16.01 15.16
C ALA A 183 -5.78 17.05 15.35
N ARG A 184 -5.26 17.19 16.58
CA ARG A 184 -4.11 18.07 16.89
C ARG A 184 -2.75 17.37 16.67
N ALA A 185 -2.73 16.04 16.66
CA ALA A 185 -1.51 15.25 16.57
C ALA A 185 -0.86 15.33 15.17
N VAL A 186 0.47 15.30 15.14
CA VAL A 186 1.29 15.26 13.93
C VAL A 186 2.14 13.99 13.94
N VAL A 187 1.66 12.95 13.28
CA VAL A 187 2.19 11.58 13.40
C VAL A 187 3.14 11.27 12.23
N MET A 188 4.33 10.76 12.55
CA MET A 188 5.33 10.34 11.54
C MET A 188 5.61 8.82 11.65
N PRO A 189 4.85 7.96 10.97
CA PRO A 189 5.08 6.51 11.01
C PRO A 189 6.39 6.15 10.28
N VAL A 190 7.43 5.86 11.05
CA VAL A 190 8.71 5.32 10.54
C VAL A 190 8.62 3.82 10.24
N VAL A 191 7.69 3.11 10.89
CA VAL A 191 7.38 1.70 10.60
C VAL A 191 6.84 1.58 9.16
N PRO A 192 7.42 0.71 8.30
CA PRO A 192 6.96 0.58 6.92
C PRO A 192 5.50 0.10 6.82
N MET A 193 4.71 0.71 5.94
CA MET A 193 3.29 0.36 5.75
C MET A 193 3.06 -1.06 5.22
N PHE A 194 4.09 -1.72 4.64
CA PHE A 194 4.05 -3.14 4.27
C PHE A 194 4.30 -4.10 5.46
N HIS A 195 4.60 -3.59 6.66
CA HIS A 195 4.82 -4.39 7.86
C HIS A 195 3.73 -4.07 8.88
N ALA A 196 2.86 -5.05 9.15
CA ALA A 196 1.72 -4.93 10.08
C ALA A 196 0.90 -3.63 9.88
N ASN A 197 0.64 -3.24 8.62
CA ASN A 197 -0.08 -2.02 8.25
C ASN A 197 0.49 -0.71 8.89
N ALA A 198 1.80 -0.62 9.13
CA ALA A 198 2.42 0.44 9.94
C ALA A 198 1.73 0.63 11.32
N TRP A 199 1.54 -0.49 12.04
CA TRP A 199 0.88 -0.54 13.36
C TRP A 199 -0.54 0.05 13.38
N GLY A 200 -1.24 -0.03 12.24
CA GLY A 200 -2.58 0.54 12.10
C GLY A 200 -2.65 2.08 12.10
N LEU A 201 -1.52 2.77 12.17
CA LEU A 201 -1.46 4.23 12.23
C LEU A 201 -2.14 4.94 11.04
N PRO A 202 -2.11 4.45 9.78
CA PRO A 202 -2.84 5.09 8.69
C PRO A 202 -4.36 5.13 8.91
N TYR A 203 -4.93 4.04 9.43
CA TYR A 203 -6.36 3.94 9.77
C TYR A 203 -6.69 4.82 10.99
N SER A 204 -5.87 4.75 12.03
CA SER A 204 -6.08 5.45 13.31
C SER A 204 -5.94 6.97 13.16
N CYS A 205 -4.95 7.45 12.41
CA CYS A 205 -4.80 8.87 12.10
C CYS A 205 -5.96 9.40 11.26
N ALA A 206 -6.46 8.60 10.30
CA ALA A 206 -7.63 9.00 9.51
C ALA A 206 -8.92 9.04 10.33
N MET A 207 -9.10 8.09 11.27
CA MET A 207 -10.24 8.07 12.21
C MET A 207 -10.30 9.34 13.06
N ASN A 208 -9.16 9.86 13.51
CA ASN A 208 -9.07 11.07 14.36
C ASN A 208 -8.78 12.37 13.59
N GLY A 209 -8.63 12.31 12.26
CA GLY A 209 -8.20 13.44 11.43
C GLY A 209 -6.76 13.94 11.69
N SER A 210 -5.92 13.17 12.39
CA SER A 210 -4.54 13.51 12.74
C SER A 210 -3.68 13.76 11.50
N LYS A 211 -2.77 14.74 11.56
CA LYS A 211 -1.90 15.06 10.42
C LYS A 211 -0.80 14.02 10.28
N LEU A 212 -0.77 13.30 9.16
CA LEU A 212 0.33 12.40 8.81
C LEU A 212 1.51 13.15 8.15
N VAL A 213 2.72 12.84 8.57
CA VAL A 213 3.99 13.18 7.91
C VAL A 213 4.63 11.87 7.45
N LEU A 214 4.75 11.66 6.14
CA LEU A 214 5.26 10.41 5.59
C LEU A 214 6.68 10.62 5.04
N PRO A 215 7.73 9.98 5.59
CA PRO A 215 9.42 10.41 4.94
C PRO A 215 9.64 10.52 3.42
N GLY A 216 9.36 9.46 2.68
CA GLY A 216 10.25 9.09 1.57
C GLY A 216 11.14 7.93 2.02
N ARG A 217 12.45 8.05 1.80
CA ARG A 217 13.48 7.10 2.30
C ARG A 217 14.31 7.62 3.48
N SER A 218 14.20 8.92 3.78
CA SER A 218 15.18 9.66 4.57
C SER A 218 14.55 10.22 5.86
N TRP A 219 14.69 9.49 6.97
CA TRP A 219 14.25 9.92 8.31
C TRP A 219 15.32 10.72 9.07
N THR A 220 16.51 10.87 8.49
CA THR A 220 17.58 11.72 9.03
C THR A 220 17.20 13.18 8.89
N ALA A 221 17.00 13.87 10.01
CA ALA A 221 17.09 15.33 10.04
C ALA A 221 18.47 15.77 9.50
N PRO A 222 18.59 16.97 8.90
CA PRO A 222 19.90 17.59 8.79
C PRO A 222 20.50 17.69 10.20
N ALA A 223 21.79 17.36 10.35
CA ALA A 223 22.46 17.56 11.61
C ALA A 223 22.36 19.04 12.01
N CYS A 224 21.99 19.32 13.26
CA CYS A 224 22.04 20.67 13.79
C CYS A 224 23.51 21.12 13.82
N SER A 225 23.90 21.93 12.85
CA SER A 225 25.12 22.73 12.93
C SER A 225 24.89 23.80 13.99
N ASN A 226 25.48 23.59 15.17
CA ASN A 226 25.78 24.65 16.13
C ASN A 226 26.82 25.62 15.54
#